data_AF-A0A1L8D1U7-F1
#
_entry.id   AF-A0A1L8D1U7-F1
#
_cell.length_a   1.000
_cell.length_b   1.000
_cell.length_c   1.000
_cell.angle_alpha   90.00
_cell.angle_beta   90.00
_cell.angle_gamma   90.00
#
_symmetry.space_group_name_H-M   'P 1'
#
loop_
_entity.id
_entity.type
_entity.pdbx_description
1 polymer ?
#
loop_
_entity_poly.entity_id
_entity_poly.type
_entity_poly.pdbx_seq_one_letter_code
_entity_poly.pdbx_strand_id
1 'polypeptide(L)' 'MQLSQKELIYLQELAKLEGLQAARASFYAQNASDPSLKSLFSQISSNCSQHASSINNLLSQAGITMH' A
#
# COMPACT_ATOMS: atom_id res chain seq x y z
N MET A 1 9.67 10.33 -15.98
CA MET A 1 9.46 8.94 -16.45
C MET A 1 8.30 8.93 -17.42
N GLN A 2 8.30 8.08 -18.44
CA GLN A 2 7.15 7.91 -19.34
C GLN A 2 6.62 6.48 -19.18
N LEU A 3 5.54 6.35 -18.41
CA LEU A 3 4.81 5.10 -18.23
C LEU A 3 3.73 4.99 -19.30
N SER A 4 3.46 3.78 -19.78
CA SER A 4 2.30 3.54 -20.64
C SER A 4 0.99 3.69 -19.85
N GLN A 5 -0.11 3.92 -20.57
CA GLN A 5 -1.44 4.00 -19.95
C GLN A 5 -1.80 2.74 -19.16
N LYS A 6 -1.35 1.55 -19.60
CA LYS A 6 -1.57 0.30 -18.87
C LYS A 6 -0.78 0.25 -17.56
N GLU A 7 0.49 0.65 -17.58
CA GLU A 7 1.32 0.69 -16.36
C GLU A 7 0.77 1.67 -15.33
N LEU A 8 0.25 2.82 -15.79
CA LEU A 8 -0.43 3.77 -14.91
C LEU A 8 -1.68 3.17 -14.26
N ILE A 9 -2.48 2.40 -15.00
CA ILE A 9 -3.65 1.69 -14.44
C ILE A 9 -3.20 0.65 -13.40
N TYR A 10 -2.18 -0.15 -13.73
CA TYR A 10 -1.67 -1.17 -12.81
C TYR A 10 -1.12 -0.56 -11.51
N LEU A 11 -0.40 0.56 -11.60
CA LEU A 11 0.14 1.24 -10.43
C LEU A 11 -0.97 1.86 -9.57
N GLN A 12 -1.98 2.49 -10.18
CA GLN A 12 -3.12 3.03 -9.45
C GLN A 12 -3.91 1.93 -8.72
N GLU A 13 -4.17 0.82 -9.39
CA GLU A 13 -4.85 -0.33 -8.80
C GLU A 13 -4.03 -0.94 -7.66
N LEU A 14 -2.74 -1.16 -7.88
CA LEU A 14 -1.84 -1.72 -6.88
C LEU A 14 -1.74 -0.83 -5.65
N ALA A 15 -1.59 0.48 -5.81
CA ALA A 15 -1.57 1.42 -4.68
C ALA A 15 -2.84 1.34 -3.83
N LYS A 16 -4.00 1.20 -4.46
CA LYS A 16 -5.28 1.04 -3.76
C LYS A 16 -5.37 -0.30 -3.03
N LEU A 17 -4.94 -1.39 -3.66
CA LEU A 17 -4.92 -2.72 -3.05
C LEU A 17 -3.97 -2.79 -1.85
N GLU A 18 -2.78 -2.21 -1.96
CA GLU A 18 -1.81 -2.10 -0.86
C GLU A 18 -2.40 -1.27 0.29
N GLY A 19 -3.07 -0.15 0.01
CA GLY A 19 -3.77 0.64 1.03
C GLY A 19 -4.86 -0.15 1.78
N LEU A 20 -5.67 -0.92 1.05
CA LEU A 20 -6.70 -1.80 1.63
C LEU A 20 -6.09 -2.92 2.47
N GLN A 21 -5.02 -3.55 1.99
CA GLN A 21 -4.32 -4.61 2.71
C GLN A 21 -3.65 -4.07 3.97
N ALA A 22 -3.09 -2.85 3.93
CA ALA A 22 -2.56 -2.18 5.11
C ALA A 22 -3.64 -1.94 6.16
N ALA A 23 -4.79 -1.39 5.75
CA ALA A 23 -5.92 -1.15 6.66
C ALA A 23 -6.44 -2.46 7.28
N ARG A 24 -6.55 -3.53 6.49
CA ARG A 24 -6.95 -4.86 6.95
C ARG A 24 -5.96 -5.44 7.96
N ALA A 25 -4.66 -5.38 7.66
CA ALA A 25 -3.61 -5.88 8.55
C ALA A 25 -3.57 -5.05 9.85
N SER A 26 -3.72 -3.73 9.78
CA SER A 26 -3.83 -2.87 10.96
C SER A 26 -5.04 -3.22 11.81
N PHE A 27 -6.19 -3.52 11.21
CA PHE A 27 -7.38 -4.00 11.92
C PHE A 27 -7.11 -5.34 12.62
N TYR A 28 -6.47 -6.31 11.94
CA TYR A 28 -6.11 -7.58 12.57
C TYR A 28 -5.09 -7.40 13.70
N ALA A 29 -4.12 -6.51 13.56
CA ALA A 29 -3.16 -6.20 14.63
C ALA A 29 -3.84 -5.63 15.89
N GLN A 30 -4.87 -4.80 15.70
CA GLN A 30 -5.63 -4.20 16.81
C GLN A 30 -6.51 -5.23 17.53
N ASN A 31 -7.02 -6.23 16.81
CA ASN A 31 -7.90 -7.26 17.35
C ASN A 31 -7.17 -8.54 17.77
N ALA A 32 -5.87 -8.67 17.48
CA ALA A 32 -5.07 -9.83 17.86
C ALA A 32 -4.67 -9.76 19.34
N SER A 33 -4.99 -10.81 20.09
CA SER A 33 -4.54 -10.98 21.48
C SER A 33 -3.11 -11.53 21.57
N ASP A 34 -2.66 -12.29 20.58
CA ASP A 34 -1.31 -12.85 20.54
C ASP A 34 -0.30 -11.77 20.11
N PRO A 35 0.78 -11.53 20.90
CA PRO A 35 1.75 -10.50 20.60
C PRO A 35 2.57 -10.77 19.33
N SER A 36 2.79 -12.04 18.98
CA SER A 36 3.53 -12.42 17.76
C SER A 36 2.70 -12.13 16.51
N LEU A 37 1.40 -12.48 16.54
CA LEU A 37 0.45 -12.14 15.48
C LEU A 37 0.26 -10.63 15.35
N LYS A 38 0.17 -9.91 16.47
CA LYS A 38 0.09 -8.44 16.47
C LYS A 38 1.32 -7.80 15.81
N SER A 39 2.51 -8.31 16.12
CA SER A 39 3.77 -7.87 15.48
C SER A 39 3.76 -8.18 13.98
N LEU A 40 3.39 -9.40 13.58
CA LEU A 40 3.30 -9.81 12.17
C LEU A 40 2.33 -8.91 11.39
N PHE A 41 1.11 -8.70 11.90
CA PHE A 41 0.11 -7.88 11.24
C PHE A 41 0.52 -6.40 11.17
N SER A 42 1.21 -5.89 12.21
CA SER A 42 1.75 -4.53 12.19
C SER A 42 2.86 -4.38 11.15
N GLN A 43 3.74 -5.38 11.01
CA GLN A 43 4.78 -5.40 9.97
C GLN A 43 4.16 -5.41 8.56
N ILE A 44 3.16 -6.27 8.33
CA ILE A 44 2.44 -6.32 7.05
C ILE A 44 1.79 -4.96 6.75
N SER A 45 1.11 -4.37 7.72
CA SER A 45 0.50 -3.04 7.57
C SER A 45 1.53 -1.98 7.19
N SER A 46 2.65 -1.93 7.91
CA SER A 46 3.72 -0.95 7.65
C SER A 46 4.33 -1.15 6.26
N ASN A 47 4.55 -2.39 5.85
CA ASN A 47 5.15 -2.69 4.55
C ASN A 47 4.21 -2.31 3.40
N CYS A 48 2.92 -2.64 3.49
CA CYS A 48 1.93 -2.23 2.50
C CYS A 48 1.77 -0.71 2.41
N SER A 49 1.79 0.01 3.55
CA SER A 49 1.77 1.48 3.52
C SER A 49 3.01 2.07 2.84
N GLN A 50 4.20 1.48 3.04
CA GLN A 50 5.40 1.90 2.33
C GLN A 50 5.35 1.58 0.83
N HIS A 51 4.80 0.44 0.44
CA HIS A 51 4.56 0.11 -0.97
C HIS A 51 3.63 1.13 -1.62
N ALA A 52 2.48 1.40 -1.00
CA ALA A 52 1.51 2.37 -1.50
C ALA A 52 2.13 3.77 -1.65
N SER A 53 2.95 4.20 -0.68
CA SER A 53 3.68 5.48 -0.77
C SER A 53 4.71 5.50 -1.90
N SER A 54 5.45 4.40 -2.08
CA SER A 54 6.42 4.26 -3.17
C SER A 54 5.74 4.29 -4.55
N ILE A 55 4.60 3.62 -4.68
CA ILE A 55 3.82 3.63 -5.93
C ILE A 55 3.25 5.03 -6.21
N ASN A 56 2.75 5.73 -5.18
CA ASN A 56 2.32 7.12 -5.31
C ASN A 56 3.46 8.04 -5.77
N ASN A 57 4.67 7.86 -5.24
CA ASN A 57 5.84 8.61 -5.68
C ASN A 57 6.20 8.32 -7.15
N LEU A 58 6.03 7.08 -7.61
CA LEU A 58 6.23 6.72 -9.02
C LEU A 58 5.16 7.36 -9.92
N LEU A 59 3.90 7.36 -9.50
CA LEU A 59 2.80 8.01 -10.21
C LEU A 59 3.03 9.54 -10.29
N SER A 60 3.46 10.17 -9.19
CA SER A 60 3.78 11.60 -9.16
C SER A 60 4.94 11.96 -10.11
N GLN A 61 5.99 11.13 -10.16
CA GLN A 61 7.10 11.29 -11.13
C GLN A 61 6.69 11.07 -12.59
N ALA A 62 5.57 10.40 -12.82
CA ALA A 62 4.96 10.25 -14.13
C ALA A 62 3.93 11.36 -14.46
N GLY A 63 3.80 12.37 -13.59
CA GLY A 63 2.87 13.48 -13.76
C GLY A 63 1.43 13.16 -13.36
N ILE A 64 1.19 12.05 -12.65
CA ILE A 64 -0.11 11.68 -12.10
C ILE A 64 -0.11 11.90 -10.59
N THR A 65 -0.79 12.95 -10.14
CA THR A 65 -1.10 13.16 -8.72
C THR A 65 -2.42 12.46 -8.40
N MET A 66 -2.36 11.40 -7.58
CA MET A 66 -3.55 10.86 -6.94
C MET A 66 -3.99 11.81 -5.82
N HIS A 67 -5.24 12.28 -5.86
CA HIS A 67 -5.85 13.17 -4.87
C HIS A 67 -6.66 12.37 -3.86
#